data_AF-A0A352KWP5-F1
#
_entry.id   AF-A0A352KWP5-F1
#
_cell.length_a   1.000
_cell.length_b   1.000
_cell.length_c   1.000
_cell.angle_alpha   90.00
_cell.angle_beta   90.00
_cell.angle_gamma   90.00
#
_symmetry.space_group_name_H-M   'P 1'
#
loop_
_entity.id
_entity.type
_entity.pdbx_description
1 polymer ?
#
loop_
_entity_poly.entity_id
_entity_poly.type
_entity_poly.pdbx_seq_one_letter_code
_entity_poly.pdbx_strand_id
1 'polypeptide(L)'
;MRFTCLVLLCLPCLLPAPIAAADRPNIILMMADDQGWNGTSVAMHPDIPGSKGEIYHTPNLERLAAQGMRFSAGYSPAPVCSPTRISIQTGKSPAQLHWTKAA
;
A
#
# COMPACT_ATOMS: atom_id res chain seq x y z
N MET A 1 27.59 -32.08 60.30
CA MET A 1 27.97 -31.40 59.04
C MET A 1 26.68 -31.11 58.27
N ARG A 2 25.97 -30.02 58.56
CA ARG A 2 26.03 -28.69 57.90
C ARG A 2 26.01 -28.76 56.36
N PHE A 3 24.83 -28.70 55.76
CA PHE A 3 24.62 -28.14 54.42
C PHE A 3 23.30 -27.36 54.38
N THR A 4 23.38 -26.15 54.94
CA THR A 4 22.37 -25.10 54.84
C THR A 4 22.57 -24.33 53.52
N CYS A 5 21.48 -23.80 52.96
CA CYS A 5 21.44 -22.63 52.06
C CYS A 5 22.18 -22.70 50.72
N LEU A 6 21.44 -22.79 49.60
CA LEU A 6 21.28 -21.71 48.60
C LEU A 6 20.46 -22.22 47.40
N VAL A 7 19.14 -22.01 47.39
CA VAL A 7 18.30 -22.13 46.17
C VAL A 7 17.39 -20.90 46.08
N LEU A 8 17.99 -19.72 46.23
CA LEU A 8 17.33 -18.44 46.04
C LEU A 8 18.13 -17.64 45.02
N LEU A 9 17.40 -17.07 44.05
CA LEU A 9 17.83 -16.21 42.96
C LEU A 9 18.48 -16.87 41.73
N CYS A 10 17.64 -17.34 40.81
CA CYS A 10 17.90 -17.06 39.39
C CYS A 10 16.58 -16.99 38.60
N LEU A 11 15.72 -16.03 38.95
CA LEU A 11 14.62 -15.60 38.09
C LEU A 11 14.92 -14.18 37.57
N PRO A 12 15.94 -13.95 36.71
CA PRO A 12 16.08 -12.66 36.07
C PRO A 12 15.16 -12.60 34.84
N CYS A 13 14.32 -11.56 34.84
CA CYS A 13 13.79 -10.91 33.64
C CYS A 13 12.86 -11.70 32.72
N LEU A 14 11.64 -12.00 33.19
CA LEU A 14 10.45 -11.93 32.34
C LEU A 14 9.88 -10.49 32.34
N LEU A 15 10.73 -9.48 32.12
CA LEU A 15 10.25 -8.14 31.82
C LEU A 15 9.87 -8.12 30.34
N PRO A 16 8.59 -7.93 29.97
CA PRO A 16 8.24 -7.70 28.57
C PRO A 16 9.00 -6.47 28.09
N ALA A 17 9.81 -6.63 27.05
CA ALA A 17 10.47 -5.51 26.41
C ALA A 17 9.39 -4.51 26.00
N PRO A 18 9.60 -3.19 26.23
CA PRO A 18 8.68 -2.20 25.72
C PRO A 18 8.63 -2.37 24.21
N ILE A 19 7.46 -2.75 23.69
CA ILE A 19 7.17 -2.64 22.26
C ILE A 19 7.27 -1.15 21.98
N ALA A 20 8.42 -0.72 21.45
CA ALA A 20 8.56 0.61 20.91
C ALA A 20 7.42 0.77 19.91
N ALA A 21 6.54 1.74 20.16
CA ALA A 21 5.48 2.06 19.24
C ALA A 21 6.15 2.36 17.90
N ALA A 22 5.93 1.50 16.90
CA ALA A 22 6.49 1.70 15.58
C ALA A 22 6.15 3.12 15.12
N ASP A 23 7.14 3.86 14.66
CA ASP A 23 6.95 5.22 14.17
C ASP A 23 5.81 5.21 13.15
N ARG A 24 4.81 6.07 13.37
CA ARG A 24 3.65 6.15 12.48
C ARG A 24 4.13 6.73 11.15
N PRO A 25 4.11 5.96 10.05
CA PRO A 25 4.60 6.46 8.78
C PRO A 25 3.66 7.54 8.24
N ASN A 26 4.22 8.50 7.51
CA ASN A 26 3.42 9.40 6.69
C ASN A 26 2.92 8.63 5.46
N ILE A 27 1.61 8.69 5.20
CA ILE A 27 1.00 8.05 4.03
C ILE A 27 0.59 9.14 3.05
N ILE A 28 1.14 9.10 1.83
CA ILE A 28 0.79 10.01 0.74
C ILE A 28 0.05 9.22 -0.33
N LEU A 29 -1.23 9.54 -0.54
CA LEU A 29 -2.04 9.00 -1.63
C LEU A 29 -2.03 9.98 -2.81
N MET A 30 -1.38 9.60 -3.92
CA MET A 30 -1.40 10.35 -5.18
C MET A 30 -2.35 9.66 -6.16
N MET A 31 -3.29 10.41 -6.73
CA MET A 31 -4.24 9.90 -7.73
C MET A 31 -4.31 10.84 -8.93
N ALA A 32 -3.99 10.32 -10.11
CA ALA A 32 -4.19 10.98 -11.38
C ALA A 32 -5.61 10.73 -11.90
N ASP A 33 -6.20 11.72 -12.57
CA ASP A 33 -7.51 11.57 -13.23
C ASP A 33 -7.32 11.04 -14.65
N ASP A 34 -8.24 10.18 -15.09
CA ASP A 34 -8.29 9.59 -16.44
C ASP A 34 -6.98 8.96 -16.97
N GLN A 35 -6.05 8.59 -16.09
CA GLN A 35 -4.80 7.96 -16.50
C GLN A 35 -5.06 6.52 -16.95
N GLY A 36 -4.81 6.24 -18.23
CA GLY A 36 -4.85 4.89 -18.78
C GLY A 36 -3.81 3.96 -18.15
N TRP A 37 -4.09 2.65 -18.22
CA TRP A 37 -3.20 1.62 -17.65
C TRP A 37 -1.78 1.69 -18.23
N ASN A 38 -1.63 1.93 -19.53
CA ASN A 38 -0.33 2.14 -20.19
C ASN A 38 0.06 3.62 -20.31
N GLY A 39 -0.56 4.52 -19.54
CA GLY A 39 -0.41 5.97 -19.61
C GLY A 39 0.90 6.54 -19.05
N THR A 40 1.96 5.73 -18.93
CA THR A 40 3.27 6.14 -18.38
C THR A 40 4.43 5.42 -19.07
N SER A 41 5.67 5.85 -18.80
CA SER A 41 6.89 5.17 -19.26
C SER A 41 7.23 3.89 -18.49
N VAL A 42 6.40 3.49 -17.52
CA VAL A 42 6.54 2.26 -16.73
C VAL A 42 5.75 1.12 -17.38
N ALA A 43 6.39 -0.03 -17.58
CA ALA A 43 5.69 -1.25 -18.04
C ALA A 43 4.76 -1.77 -16.93
N MET A 44 3.45 -1.75 -17.16
CA MET A 44 2.45 -2.20 -16.19
C MET A 44 2.23 -3.71 -16.14
N HIS A 45 2.85 -4.49 -17.02
CA HIS A 45 2.95 -5.94 -16.87
C HIS A 45 4.25 -6.43 -17.53
N PRO A 46 5.03 -7.33 -16.89
CA PRO A 46 6.29 -7.80 -17.46
C PRO A 46 6.11 -8.48 -18.82
N ASP A 47 5.03 -9.25 -18.98
CA ASP A 47 4.82 -10.11 -20.15
C ASP A 47 3.76 -9.60 -21.16
N ILE A 48 3.17 -8.41 -20.96
CA ILE A 48 2.16 -7.87 -21.89
C ILE A 48 2.80 -6.75 -22.74
N PRO A 49 2.97 -6.97 -24.05
CA PRO A 49 3.38 -5.92 -24.98
C PRO A 49 2.40 -4.74 -24.94
N GLY A 50 2.92 -3.51 -25.02
CA GLY A 50 2.10 -2.29 -24.96
C GLY A 50 1.64 -1.89 -23.56
N SER A 51 2.04 -2.61 -22.51
CA SER A 51 1.79 -2.19 -21.11
C SER A 51 2.67 -1.02 -20.64
N LYS A 52 3.70 -0.67 -21.42
CA LYS A 52 4.48 0.56 -21.31
C LYS A 52 4.04 1.50 -22.42
N GLY A 53 3.75 2.76 -22.11
CA GLY A 53 3.50 3.76 -23.15
C GLY A 53 4.82 4.25 -23.74
N GLU A 54 5.01 4.00 -25.02
CA GLU A 54 6.28 4.25 -25.73
C GLU A 54 6.61 5.73 -25.91
N ILE A 55 5.58 6.59 -25.92
CA ILE A 55 5.71 8.03 -26.14
C ILE A 55 5.83 8.85 -24.85
N TYR A 56 5.55 8.24 -23.69
CA TYR A 56 5.58 8.96 -22.41
C TYR A 56 6.99 8.97 -21.84
N HIS A 57 7.32 10.04 -21.12
CA HIS A 57 8.57 10.18 -20.39
C HIS A 57 8.27 10.61 -18.94
N THR A 58 8.33 9.67 -18.01
CA THR A 58 7.91 9.87 -16.60
C THR A 58 8.97 9.36 -15.61
N PRO A 59 10.17 9.97 -15.56
CA PRO A 59 11.33 9.44 -14.82
C PRO A 59 11.11 9.33 -13.31
N ASN A 60 10.29 10.22 -12.74
CA ASN A 60 9.92 10.15 -11.33
C ASN A 60 9.04 8.93 -11.01
N LEU A 61 8.15 8.55 -11.93
CA LEU A 61 7.32 7.35 -11.78
C LEU A 61 8.13 6.07 -12.04
N GLU A 62 9.09 6.09 -12.96
CA GLU A 62 10.04 5.00 -13.15
C GLU A 62 10.86 4.73 -11.88
N ARG A 63 11.39 5.79 -11.27
CA ARG A 63 12.10 5.70 -9.98
C ARG A 63 11.20 5.16 -8.87
N LEU A 64 9.96 5.65 -8.78
CA LEU A 64 9.00 5.18 -7.77
C LEU A 64 8.68 3.70 -7.95
N ALA A 65 8.45 3.25 -9.19
CA ALA A 65 8.15 1.85 -9.50
C ALA A 65 9.34 0.92 -9.21
N ALA A 66 10.58 1.37 -9.45
CA ALA A 66 11.79 0.59 -9.16
C ALA A 66 12.07 0.43 -7.66
N GLN A 67 11.59 1.36 -6.82
CA GLN A 67 11.79 1.37 -5.37
C GLN A 67 10.65 0.68 -4.60
N GLY A 68 9.59 0.28 -5.29
CA GLY A 68 8.36 -0.18 -4.66
C GLY A 68 7.75 -1.41 -5.33
N MET A 69 6.44 -1.52 -5.18
CA MET A 69 5.64 -2.60 -5.75
C MET A 69 4.65 -2.01 -6.75
N ARG A 70 4.43 -2.75 -7.84
CA ARG A 70 3.54 -2.38 -8.92
C ARG A 70 2.41 -3.39 -9.04
N PHE A 71 1.17 -2.92 -9.01
CA PHE A 71 -0.01 -3.76 -9.14
C PHE A 71 -0.49 -3.79 -10.59
N SER A 72 -0.13 -4.84 -11.33
CA SER A 72 -0.52 -5.01 -12.73
C SER A 72 -2.05 -5.10 -12.91
N ALA A 73 -2.76 -5.62 -11.90
CA ALA A 73 -4.21 -5.83 -11.89
C ALA A 73 -4.93 -4.97 -10.82
N GLY A 74 -4.65 -3.67 -10.80
CA GLY A 74 -5.34 -2.69 -9.94
C GLY A 74 -6.54 -2.07 -10.65
N TYR A 75 -7.76 -2.57 -10.40
CA TYR A 75 -8.97 -2.08 -11.07
C TYR A 75 -9.59 -0.89 -10.32
N SER A 76 -10.04 0.12 -11.08
CA SER A 76 -10.88 1.18 -10.53
C SER A 76 -12.22 0.61 -10.04
N PRO A 77 -12.74 1.04 -8.88
CA PRO A 77 -14.06 0.62 -8.39
C PRO A 77 -15.22 0.93 -9.36
N ALA A 78 -15.07 1.95 -10.21
CA ALA A 78 -16.06 2.35 -11.21
C ALA A 78 -15.38 2.99 -12.45
N PRO A 79 -16.06 3.05 -13.60
CA PRO A 79 -15.55 3.69 -14.81
C PRO A 79 -15.80 5.22 -14.85
N VAL A 80 -16.09 5.84 -13.70
CA VAL A 80 -16.41 7.27 -13.57
C VAL A 80 -15.79 7.88 -12.31
N CYS A 81 -15.50 9.18 -12.35
CA CYS A 81 -14.72 9.90 -11.34
C CYS A 81 -15.34 9.88 -9.93
N SER A 82 -16.58 10.35 -9.74
CA SER A 82 -17.17 10.50 -8.41
C SER A 82 -17.31 9.16 -7.65
N PRO A 83 -17.88 8.09 -8.25
CA PRO A 83 -17.95 6.78 -7.60
C PRO A 83 -16.58 6.20 -7.23
N THR A 84 -15.55 6.39 -8.08
CA THR A 84 -14.18 5.97 -7.82
C THR A 84 -13.59 6.68 -6.60
N ARG A 85 -13.70 8.01 -6.57
CA ARG A 85 -13.15 8.85 -5.50
C ARG A 85 -13.79 8.58 -4.15
N ILE A 86 -15.12 8.42 -4.11
CA ILE A 86 -15.83 8.11 -2.86
C ILE A 86 -15.48 6.69 -2.38
N SER A 87 -15.35 5.72 -3.30
CA SER A 87 -14.94 4.35 -2.93
C SER A 87 -13.55 4.33 -2.30
N ILE A 88 -12.60 5.10 -2.84
CA ILE A 88 -11.23 5.21 -2.31
C ILE A 88 -11.21 5.90 -0.94
N GLN A 89 -12.02 6.93 -0.74
CA GLN A 89 -12.08 7.66 0.55
C GLN A 89 -12.75 6.85 1.67
N THR A 90 -13.69 5.97 1.32
CA THR A 90 -14.53 5.27 2.32
C THR A 90 -14.21 3.79 2.46
N GLY A 91 -13.44 3.20 1.54
CA GLY A 91 -13.18 1.76 1.50
C GLY A 91 -14.41 0.90 1.18
N LYS A 92 -15.46 1.50 0.59
CA LYS A 92 -16.72 0.82 0.23
C LYS A 92 -16.90 0.77 -1.28
N SER A 93 -17.60 -0.25 -1.78
CA SER A 93 -17.90 -0.35 -3.20
C SER A 93 -18.96 0.68 -3.63
N PRO A 94 -19.00 1.09 -4.91
CA PRO A 94 -20.06 1.97 -5.42
C PRO A 94 -21.47 1.43 -5.16
N ALA A 95 -21.63 0.10 -5.23
CA ALA A 95 -22.90 -0.58 -4.97
C ALA A 95 -23.36 -0.42 -3.51
N GLN A 96 -22.44 -0.57 -2.55
CA GLN A 96 -22.72 -0.38 -1.12
C GLN A 96 -23.05 1.08 -0.79
N LEU A 97 -22.50 2.03 -1.55
CA LEU A 97 -22.72 3.46 -1.38
C LEU A 97 -23.98 3.97 -2.11
N HIS A 98 -24.61 3.13 -2.94
CA HIS A 98 -25.66 3.55 -3.87
C HIS A 98 -25.26 4.72 -4.78
N TRP A 99 -23.96 4.86 -5.07
CA TRP A 99 -23.39 5.96 -5.86
C TRP A 99 -22.67 5.39 -7.07
N THR A 100 -23.44 4.99 -8.10
CA THR A 100 -22.94 4.23 -9.25
C THR A 100 -22.78 5.06 -10.53
N LYS A 101 -23.17 6.34 -10.51
CA LYS A 101 -23.10 7.26 -11.66
C LYS A 101 -22.35 8.53 -11.29
N ALA A 102 -21.87 9.25 -12.31
CA ALA A 102 -21.43 10.63 -12.14
C ALA A 102 -22.63 11.49 -11.71
N ALA A 103 -22.40 12.36 -10.74
CA ALA A 103 -23.35 13.39 -10.36
C ALA A 103 -23.12 14.63 -11.23
#